data_AF-A0A9E2JH67-F1
#
_entry.id   AF-A0A9E2JH67-F1
#
_cell.length_a   1.000
_cell.length_b   1.000
_cell.length_c   1.000
_cell.angle_alpha   90.00
_cell.angle_beta   90.00
_cell.angle_gamma   90.00
#
_symmetry.space_group_name_H-M   'P 1'
#
loop_
_entity.id
_entity.type
_entity.pdbx_description
1 polymer ?
#
loop_
_entity_poly.entity_id
_entity_poly.type
_entity_poly.pdbx_seq_one_letter_code
_entity_poly.pdbx_strand_id
1 'polypeptide(L)'
;MIISVASGKGGTGKTTVATNLAVSLEADVQLLDCDVEEPDAHLFIRPDMAGVETVYTPVPEVDMNRCSLCGKCAEICRFKAIAGCDGAGGKPISGRRGIDGERSPRVHHGAGVDHD
;
A
#
# COMPACT_ATOMS: atom_id res chain seq x y z
N MET A 1 -6.74 -4.21 24.27
CA MET A 1 -7.88 -3.46 23.70
C MET A 1 -7.48 -3.04 22.28
N ILE A 2 -8.39 -3.02 21.32
CA ILE A 2 -8.09 -2.59 19.93
C ILE A 2 -9.04 -1.45 19.58
N ILE A 3 -8.49 -0.33 19.12
CA ILE A 3 -9.24 0.86 18.69
C ILE A 3 -8.90 1.12 17.23
N SER A 4 -9.93 1.33 16.40
CA SER A 4 -9.76 1.65 14.98
C SER A 4 -10.27 3.06 14.71
N VAL A 5 -9.43 3.90 14.09
CA VAL A 5 -9.79 5.25 13.64
C VAL A 5 -9.99 5.21 12.14
N ALA A 6 -11.23 5.38 11.67
CA ALA A 6 -11.58 5.28 10.25
C ALA A 6 -12.39 6.50 9.79
N SER A 7 -12.29 6.84 8.50
CA SER A 7 -13.09 7.88 7.86
C SER A 7 -13.33 7.55 6.39
N GLY A 8 -14.47 7.98 5.86
CA GLY A 8 -14.88 7.76 4.46
C GLY A 8 -14.33 8.78 3.47
N LYS A 9 -13.58 9.78 3.91
CA LYS A 9 -12.97 10.82 3.05
C LYS A 9 -11.54 11.13 3.49
N GLY A 10 -10.70 11.54 2.54
CA GLY A 10 -9.37 12.09 2.82
C GLY A 10 -9.46 13.44 3.53
N GLY A 11 -8.44 13.80 4.32
CA GLY A 11 -8.34 15.11 4.98
C GLY A 11 -9.20 15.31 6.23
N THR A 12 -9.84 14.27 6.79
CA THR A 12 -10.66 14.40 8.01
C THR A 12 -9.87 14.29 9.32
N GLY A 13 -8.54 14.32 9.26
CA GLY A 13 -7.67 14.26 10.45
C GLY A 13 -7.60 12.89 11.13
N LYS A 14 -7.82 11.77 10.41
CA LYS A 14 -7.74 10.41 10.97
C LYS A 14 -6.41 10.19 11.72
N THR A 15 -5.30 10.46 11.05
CA THR A 15 -3.95 10.29 11.60
C THR A 15 -3.73 11.19 12.79
N THR A 16 -4.16 12.45 12.71
CA THR A 16 -4.04 13.40 13.83
C THR A 16 -4.75 12.87 15.08
N VAL A 17 -5.96 12.35 14.94
CA VAL A 17 -6.70 11.76 16.07
C VAL A 17 -6.00 10.49 16.58
N ALA A 18 -5.59 9.58 15.68
CA ALA A 18 -4.96 8.32 16.07
C ALA A 18 -3.63 8.53 16.82
N THR A 19 -2.78 9.45 16.33
CA THR A 19 -1.48 9.77 16.94
C THR A 19 -1.64 10.46 18.30
N ASN A 20 -2.51 11.46 18.40
CA ASN A 20 -2.75 12.13 19.69
C ASN A 20 -3.41 11.19 20.70
N LEU A 21 -4.31 10.29 20.26
CA LEU A 21 -4.88 9.27 21.13
C LEU A 21 -3.80 8.33 21.65
N ALA A 22 -2.89 7.87 20.79
CA ALA A 22 -1.78 7.00 21.20
C ALA A 22 -0.87 7.66 22.25
N VAL A 23 -0.50 8.93 22.06
CA VAL A 23 0.33 9.71 23.00
C VAL A 23 -0.40 10.02 24.32
N SER A 24 -1.72 10.19 24.28
CA SER A 24 -2.50 10.55 25.48
C SER A 24 -2.78 9.36 26.40
N LEU A 25 -2.62 8.14 25.89
CA LEU A 25 -2.78 6.92 26.68
C LEU A 25 -1.42 6.62 27.30
N GLU A 26 -1.23 6.97 28.59
CA GLU A 26 -0.03 6.67 29.41
C GLU A 26 0.17 5.14 29.61
N ALA A 27 0.30 4.42 28.51
CA ALA A 27 0.36 2.98 28.41
C ALA A 27 1.22 2.57 27.21
N ASP A 28 1.66 1.32 27.19
CA ASP A 28 2.35 0.76 26.04
C ASP A 28 1.35 0.60 24.86
N VAL A 29 1.39 1.55 23.93
CA VAL A 29 0.49 1.60 22.77
C VAL A 29 1.25 1.22 21.50
N GLN A 30 0.74 0.20 20.83
CA GLN A 30 1.12 -0.12 19.45
C GLN A 30 0.23 0.65 18.48
N LEU A 31 0.81 1.61 17.75
CA LEU A 31 0.12 2.35 16.69
C LEU A 31 0.41 1.70 15.33
N LEU A 32 -0.66 1.37 14.59
CA LEU A 32 -0.58 0.84 13.24
C LEU A 32 -1.24 1.81 12.25
N ASP A 33 -0.46 2.30 11.31
CA ASP A 33 -0.94 3.14 10.21
C ASP A 33 -1.33 2.26 9.02
N CYS A 34 -2.64 2.09 8.81
CA CYS A 34 -3.20 1.26 7.75
C CYS A 34 -3.63 2.08 6.52
N ASP A 35 -3.28 3.36 6.42
CA ASP A 35 -3.54 4.15 5.21
C ASP A 35 -2.53 3.77 4.12
N VAL A 36 -2.97 3.00 3.13
CA VAL A 36 -2.12 2.48 2.05
C VAL A 36 -1.60 3.59 1.14
N GLU A 37 -2.38 4.66 0.96
CA GLU A 37 -2.04 5.73 0.03
C GLU A 37 -1.09 6.74 0.68
N GLU A 38 -1.31 7.08 1.96
CA GLU A 38 -0.58 8.14 2.66
C GLU A 38 -0.28 7.76 4.14
N PRO A 39 0.65 6.83 4.41
CA PRO A 39 1.04 6.52 5.78
C PRO A 39 1.91 7.65 6.37
N ASP A 40 1.37 8.39 7.33
CA ASP A 40 1.92 9.65 7.85
C ASP A 40 2.09 9.69 9.38
N ALA A 41 1.66 8.65 10.11
CA ALA A 41 1.74 8.62 11.58
C ALA A 41 3.17 8.92 12.11
N HIS A 42 4.19 8.36 11.45
CA HIS A 42 5.60 8.54 11.80
C HIS A 42 6.07 10.02 11.77
N LEU A 43 5.40 10.90 11.02
CA LEU A 43 5.71 12.33 10.98
C LEU A 43 5.32 13.05 12.27
N PHE A 44 4.31 12.55 13.00
CA PHE A 44 3.78 13.17 14.22
C PHE A 44 4.48 12.66 15.48
N ILE A 45 4.76 11.37 15.56
CA ILE A 45 5.22 10.72 16.81
C ILE A 45 6.68 10.26 16.80
N ARG A 46 7.44 10.52 15.73
CA ARG A 46 8.88 10.19 15.58
C ARG A 46 9.27 8.87 16.28
N PRO A 47 8.65 7.74 15.90
CA PRO A 47 8.83 6.49 16.61
C PRO A 47 10.26 5.97 16.42
N ASP A 48 10.79 5.30 17.43
CA ASP A 48 11.99 4.49 17.28
C ASP A 48 11.65 3.26 16.42
N MET A 49 12.12 3.30 15.17
CA MET A 49 11.89 2.23 14.20
C MET A 49 12.85 1.06 14.50
N ALA A 50 12.31 -0.02 15.06
CA ALA A 50 13.08 -1.20 15.45
C ALA A 50 13.58 -2.03 14.24
N GLY A 51 12.95 -1.87 13.08
CA GLY A 51 13.35 -2.59 11.88
C GLY A 51 12.48 -2.26 10.68
N VAL A 52 12.99 -2.63 9.50
CA VAL A 52 12.27 -2.52 8.23
C VAL A 52 12.32 -3.86 7.54
N GLU A 53 11.15 -4.35 7.13
CA GLU A 53 11.03 -5.57 6.35
C GLU A 53 10.56 -5.25 4.93
N THR A 54 11.16 -5.93 3.95
CA THR A 54 10.73 -5.96 2.56
C THR A 54 9.65 -7.04 2.44
N VAL A 55 8.41 -6.62 2.17
CA VAL A 55 7.33 -7.56 1.83
C VAL A 55 7.10 -7.56 0.32
N TYR A 56 6.47 -8.61 -0.21
CA TYR A 56 6.24 -8.78 -1.65
C TYR A 56 4.76 -8.96 -1.95
N THR A 57 4.30 -8.39 -3.07
CA THR A 57 2.93 -8.58 -3.58
C THR A 57 2.99 -9.29 -4.93
N PRO A 58 2.15 -10.31 -5.17
CA PRO A 58 2.12 -11.01 -6.45
C PRO A 58 1.75 -10.05 -7.60
N VAL A 59 2.53 -10.11 -8.67
CA VAL A 59 2.23 -9.37 -9.91
C VAL A 59 1.66 -10.37 -10.93
N PRO A 60 0.46 -10.13 -11.47
CA PRO A 60 -0.11 -11.03 -12.47
C PRO A 60 0.67 -10.97 -13.78
N GLU A 61 1.02 -12.14 -14.33
CA GLU A 61 1.70 -12.29 -15.61
C GLU A 61 0.75 -12.84 -16.68
N VAL A 62 0.89 -12.35 -17.92
CA VAL A 62 0.09 -12.83 -19.06
C VAL A 62 0.79 -14.02 -19.71
N ASP A 63 0.16 -15.19 -19.66
CA ASP A 63 0.60 -16.34 -20.43
C ASP A 63 0.30 -16.12 -21.93
N MET A 64 1.32 -15.75 -22.68
CA MET A 64 1.22 -15.48 -24.12
C MET A 64 0.88 -16.72 -24.96
N ASN A 65 1.09 -17.93 -24.45
CA ASN A 65 0.67 -19.16 -25.15
C ASN A 65 -0.84 -19.36 -25.07
N ARG A 66 -1.50 -18.77 -24.07
CA ARG A 66 -2.95 -18.85 -23.86
C ARG A 66 -3.68 -17.57 -24.25
N CYS A 67 -2.96 -16.46 -24.39
CA CYS A 67 -3.52 -15.16 -24.70
C CYS A 67 -3.91 -15.07 -26.18
N SER A 68 -5.20 -14.85 -26.44
CA SER A 68 -5.72 -14.57 -27.78
C SER A 68 -5.79 -13.07 -28.13
N LEU A 69 -5.16 -12.20 -27.31
CA LEU A 69 -5.22 -10.74 -27.44
C LEU A 69 -6.64 -10.17 -27.44
N CYS A 70 -7.59 -10.84 -26.78
CA CYS A 70 -9.01 -10.47 -26.82
C CYS A 70 -9.41 -9.23 -26.00
N GLY A 71 -8.48 -8.62 -25.24
CA GLY A 71 -8.75 -7.40 -24.48
C GLY A 71 -9.66 -7.55 -23.24
N LYS A 72 -10.36 -8.67 -23.05
CA LYS A 72 -11.30 -8.89 -21.93
C LYS A 72 -10.70 -8.65 -20.54
N CYS A 73 -9.41 -8.97 -20.35
CA CYS A 73 -8.71 -8.71 -19.10
C CYS A 73 -8.61 -7.20 -18.77
N ALA A 74 -8.44 -6.34 -19.78
CA ALA A 74 -8.41 -4.90 -19.62
C ALA A 74 -9.80 -4.31 -19.35
N GLU A 75 -10.85 -4.88 -19.95
CA GLU A 75 -12.24 -4.47 -19.73
C GLU A 75 -12.66 -4.65 -18.27
N ILE A 76 -12.39 -5.83 -17.70
CA ILE A 76 -12.75 -6.17 -16.31
C ILE A 76 -11.81 -5.56 -15.27
N CYS A 77 -10.69 -4.97 -15.68
CA CYS A 77 -9.71 -4.39 -14.76
C CYS A 77 -10.28 -3.12 -14.11
N ARG A 78 -10.76 -3.26 -12.87
CA ARG A 78 -11.29 -2.14 -12.07
C ARG A 78 -10.29 -0.98 -11.94
N PHE A 79 -9.02 -1.30 -11.78
CA PHE A 79 -7.94 -0.34 -11.60
C PHE A 79 -7.36 0.20 -12.91
N LYS A 80 -7.85 -0.28 -14.07
CA LYS A 80 -7.32 0.06 -15.40
C LYS A 80 -5.79 -0.09 -15.50
N ALA A 81 -5.23 -1.02 -14.72
CA ALA A 81 -3.80 -1.31 -14.69
C ALA A 81 -3.32 -2.13 -15.91
N ILE A 82 -4.23 -2.83 -16.58
CA ILE A 82 -3.95 -3.61 -17.78
C ILE A 82 -4.33 -2.76 -19.00
N ALA A 83 -3.37 -2.48 -19.88
CA ALA A 83 -3.62 -1.83 -21.15
C ALA A 83 -4.27 -2.83 -22.14
N GLY A 84 -5.30 -2.38 -22.87
CA GLY A 84 -5.97 -3.18 -23.90
C GLY A 84 -5.03 -3.51 -25.06
N CYS A 85 -5.11 -4.75 -25.55
CA CYS A 85 -4.47 -5.16 -26.79
C CYS A 85 -5.47 -4.93 -27.93
N ASP A 86 -5.59 -3.72 -28.43
CA ASP A 86 -6.40 -3.47 -29.63
C ASP A 86 -5.68 -4.14 -30.81
N GLY A 87 -6.41 -4.88 -31.65
CA GLY A 87 -5.91 -5.72 -32.75
C GLY A 87 -5.08 -5.03 -33.85
N ALA A 88 -4.63 -3.80 -33.63
CA ALA A 88 -3.67 -3.06 -34.43
C ALA A 88 -2.30 -2.99 -33.73
N GLY A 89 -1.58 -4.12 -33.66
CA GLY A 89 -0.12 -4.12 -33.47
C GLY A 89 0.43 -3.52 -32.16
N GLY A 90 -0.41 -3.24 -31.16
CA GLY A 90 0.06 -2.87 -29.83
C GLY A 90 0.78 -4.06 -29.20
N LYS A 91 2.11 -4.00 -29.09
CA LYS A 91 2.85 -5.01 -28.32
C LYS A 91 2.17 -5.15 -26.95
N PRO A 92 1.88 -6.37 -26.49
CA PRO A 92 1.55 -6.60 -25.09
C PRO A 92 2.63 -5.91 -24.27
N ILE A 93 2.27 -5.30 -23.16
CA ILE A 93 3.25 -4.79 -22.20
C ILE A 93 4.04 -5.99 -21.62
N SER A 94 4.96 -6.54 -22.40
CA SER A 94 6.11 -7.28 -21.89
C SER A 94 6.96 -6.25 -21.18
N GLY A 95 6.65 -6.00 -19.91
CA GLY A 95 7.42 -5.12 -19.03
C GLY A 95 7.58 -3.69 -19.56
N ARG A 96 6.99 -2.72 -18.85
CA ARG A 96 7.78 -1.51 -18.66
C ARG A 96 9.07 -1.96 -17.96
N ARG A 97 10.16 -2.02 -18.72
CA ARG A 97 11.53 -2.11 -18.21
C ARG A 97 11.64 -1.11 -17.05
N GLY A 98 11.74 -1.65 -15.83
CA GLY A 98 11.71 -0.88 -14.58
C GLY A 98 10.92 -1.52 -13.42
N ILE A 99 10.28 -2.68 -13.61
CA ILE A 99 9.67 -3.45 -12.51
C ILE A 99 10.13 -4.90 -12.59
N ASP A 100 11.36 -5.15 -12.17
CA ASP A 100 11.77 -6.50 -11.80
C ASP A 100 10.87 -6.96 -10.65
N GLY A 101 9.91 -7.84 -10.96
CA GLY A 101 9.30 -8.84 -10.09
C GLY A 101 8.60 -8.46 -8.78
N GLU A 102 8.85 -7.31 -8.17
CA GLU A 102 8.65 -7.15 -6.74
C GLU A 102 8.40 -5.66 -6.44
N ARG A 103 7.14 -5.21 -6.38
CA ARG A 103 6.87 -4.00 -5.58
C ARG A 103 7.03 -4.42 -4.14
N SER A 104 8.08 -3.94 -3.50
CA SER A 104 8.23 -4.06 -2.07
C SER A 104 7.75 -2.79 -1.38
N PRO A 105 6.55 -2.79 -0.76
CA PRO A 105 6.31 -1.87 0.33
C PRO A 105 7.27 -2.22 1.47
N ARG A 106 7.91 -1.20 2.03
CA ARG A 106 8.70 -1.36 3.27
C ARG A 106 7.74 -1.28 4.44
N VAL A 107 7.66 -2.33 5.24
CA VAL A 107 6.90 -2.31 6.49
C VAL A 107 7.84 -1.84 7.58
N HIS A 108 7.48 -0.75 8.24
CA HIS A 108 8.19 -0.25 9.41
C HIS A 108 7.61 -0.90 10.66
N HIS A 109 8.45 -1.61 11.41
CA HIS A 109 8.07 -2.06 12.75
C HIS A 109 8.28 -0.90 13.72
N GLY A 110 7.17 -0.27 14.14
CA GLY A 110 7.22 0.68 15.24
C GLY A 110 7.49 -0.07 16.54
N ALA A 111 8.56 0.30 17.25
CA ALA A 111 8.54 0.21 18.70
C ALA A 111 7.53 1.24 19.22
N GLY A 112 6.98 1.03 20.42
CA GLY A 112 5.92 1.84 20.99
C GLY A 112 6.20 3.36 20.97
N VAL A 113 5.16 4.13 21.26
CA VAL A 113 5.30 5.58 21.40
C VAL A 113 6.07 5.84 22.70
N ASP A 114 7.31 6.29 22.61
CA ASP A 114 8.08 6.67 23.80
C ASP A 114 7.39 7.86 24.49
N HIS A 115 7.15 7.69 25.79
CA HIS A 115 6.62 8.73 26.66
C HIS A 115 7.81 9.33 27.42
N ASP A 116 8.28 10.52 26.98
CA ASP A 116 9.19 11.37 27.78
C ASP A 116 8.46 12.01 28.97
#